data_AF-A0A151MFF4-F1
#
_entry.id   AF-A0A151MFF4-F1
#
_cell.length_a   1.000
_cell.length_b   1.000
_cell.length_c   1.000
_cell.angle_alpha   90.00
_cell.angle_beta   90.00
_cell.angle_gamma   90.00
#
_symmetry.space_group_name_H-M   'P 1'
#
loop_
_entity.id
_entity.type
_entity.pdbx_description
1 polymer ?
#
loop_
_entity_poly.entity_id
_entity_poly.type
_entity_poly.pdbx_seq_one_letter_code
_entity_poly.pdbx_strand_id
1 'polypeptide(L)'
;MVEDKMFRERTASRRDAQPRARVLQSAVPAARKLREPLQALGFAALVLGSVLLHWAVSLMDPGFVPQAGVSEEQEAMIPPLPKTVQLRRCGYCMVKQPMRARHCRVCQHCVRRFDHHCPWIENCVGEKNHPLFVAYLAVQLVVLLWAVHIAWSGLYFEGSWKWLKHNIFLLLSFVLMVIFTVVAVLLLASHLYLVSCNTTTWEFMSRHRISYLRHCETENPFDQGLVRNLWRFFCTCHLVAWEKMYFQEDSDPV
;
A
#
# COMPACT_ATOMS: atom_id res chain seq x y z
N MET A 1 76.89 7.93 -3.46
CA MET A 1 76.20 8.38 -2.22
C MET A 1 74.75 8.84 -2.43
N VAL A 2 74.34 9.23 -3.65
CA VAL A 2 72.95 9.69 -3.94
C VAL A 2 72.00 8.52 -4.25
N GLU A 3 72.47 7.48 -4.95
CA GLU A 3 71.64 6.32 -5.32
C GLU A 3 71.18 5.47 -4.11
N ASP A 4 72.00 5.44 -3.06
CA ASP A 4 71.72 4.66 -1.84
C ASP A 4 70.61 5.29 -0.97
N LYS A 5 70.44 6.62 -1.05
CA LYS A 5 69.30 7.32 -0.43
C LYS A 5 67.99 7.04 -1.16
N MET A 6 68.02 7.02 -2.49
CA MET A 6 66.83 6.81 -3.33
C MET A 6 66.31 5.36 -3.25
N PHE A 7 67.19 4.37 -3.03
CA PHE A 7 66.81 2.98 -2.77
C PHE A 7 66.20 2.78 -1.37
N ARG A 8 66.70 3.48 -0.34
CA ARG A 8 66.12 3.47 1.01
C ARG A 8 64.72 4.10 1.06
N GLU A 9 64.46 5.16 0.32
CA GLU A 9 63.12 5.79 0.27
C GLU A 9 62.07 4.91 -0.44
N ARG A 10 62.43 4.21 -1.52
CA ARG A 10 61.51 3.27 -2.20
C ARG A 10 61.17 2.04 -1.36
N THR A 11 62.10 1.59 -0.51
CA THR A 11 61.88 0.44 0.39
C THR A 11 61.14 0.81 1.68
N ALA A 12 61.14 2.08 2.08
CA ALA A 12 60.29 2.60 3.16
C ALA A 12 58.83 2.75 2.70
N SER A 13 58.59 3.34 1.52
CA SER A 13 57.23 3.50 0.96
C SER A 13 56.48 2.17 0.72
N ARG A 14 57.20 1.10 0.35
CA ARG A 14 56.61 -0.26 0.21
C ARG A 14 56.22 -0.90 1.55
N ARG A 15 56.91 -0.58 2.65
CA ARG A 15 56.62 -1.16 3.97
C ARG A 15 55.39 -0.54 4.63
N ASP A 16 55.02 0.69 4.28
CA ASP A 16 53.84 1.38 4.81
C ASP A 16 52.54 1.11 4.02
N ALA A 17 52.62 0.59 2.79
CA ALA A 17 51.45 0.20 1.99
C ALA A 17 50.86 -1.16 2.40
N GLN A 18 51.70 -2.05 2.93
CA GLN A 18 51.35 -3.43 3.26
C GLN A 18 50.46 -3.61 4.52
N PRO A 19 50.57 -2.78 5.58
CA PRO A 19 49.68 -2.81 6.74
C PRO A 19 48.25 -2.36 6.39
N ARG A 20 48.10 -1.28 5.60
CA ARG A 20 46.80 -0.76 5.17
C ARG A 20 46.01 -1.76 4.32
N ALA A 21 46.67 -2.45 3.39
CA ALA A 21 46.04 -3.47 2.56
C ALA A 21 45.57 -4.69 3.38
N ARG A 22 46.32 -5.11 4.40
CA ARG A 22 45.92 -6.20 5.31
C ARG A 22 44.75 -5.80 6.22
N VAL A 23 44.72 -4.57 6.72
CA VAL A 23 43.59 -4.07 7.53
C VAL A 23 42.31 -4.05 6.69
N LEU A 24 42.36 -3.55 5.45
CA LEU A 24 41.22 -3.58 4.52
C LEU A 24 40.79 -5.02 4.16
N GLN A 25 41.74 -5.93 3.91
CA GLN A 25 41.44 -7.35 3.64
C GLN A 25 40.85 -8.10 4.85
N SER A 26 41.18 -7.70 6.07
CA SER A 26 40.59 -8.25 7.31
C SER A 26 39.24 -7.63 7.68
N ALA A 27 39.01 -6.39 7.28
CA ALA A 27 37.75 -5.67 7.53
C ALA A 27 36.62 -6.15 6.60
N VAL A 28 36.92 -6.58 5.37
CA VAL A 28 35.91 -7.06 4.40
C VAL A 28 35.17 -8.33 4.88
N PRO A 29 35.84 -9.39 5.37
CA PRO A 29 35.18 -10.57 5.94
C PRO A 29 34.40 -10.26 7.22
N ALA A 30 34.92 -9.38 8.09
CA ALA A 30 34.25 -8.97 9.33
C ALA A 30 32.97 -8.16 9.04
N ALA A 31 33.05 -7.22 8.10
CA ALA A 31 31.88 -6.44 7.65
C ALA A 31 30.83 -7.32 6.97
N ARG A 32 31.24 -8.36 6.22
CA ARG A 32 30.33 -9.34 5.62
C ARG A 32 29.63 -10.20 6.68
N LYS A 33 30.36 -10.67 7.70
CA LYS A 33 29.80 -11.43 8.84
C LYS A 33 28.73 -10.67 9.63
N LEU A 34 28.80 -9.34 9.68
CA LEU A 34 27.78 -8.50 10.32
C LEU A 34 26.62 -8.12 9.38
N ARG A 35 26.88 -7.97 8.08
CA ARG A 35 25.89 -7.58 7.07
C ARG A 35 24.83 -8.64 6.84
N GLU A 36 25.22 -9.90 6.73
CA GLU A 36 24.32 -11.02 6.45
C GLU A 36 23.22 -11.19 7.53
N PRO A 37 23.55 -11.25 8.85
CA PRO A 37 22.51 -11.31 9.88
C PRO A 37 21.67 -10.03 9.96
N LEU A 38 22.26 -8.86 9.69
CA LEU A 38 21.51 -7.60 9.66
C LEU A 38 20.47 -7.57 8.52
N GLN A 39 20.81 -8.08 7.33
CA GLN A 39 19.87 -8.21 6.22
C GLN A 39 18.74 -9.19 6.55
N ALA A 40 19.07 -10.32 7.18
CA ALA A 40 18.07 -11.31 7.60
C ALA A 40 17.11 -10.73 8.66
N LEU A 41 17.64 -10.03 9.68
CA LEU A 41 16.84 -9.35 10.69
C LEU A 41 15.99 -8.24 10.09
N GLY A 42 16.53 -7.46 9.16
CA GLY A 42 15.79 -6.41 8.45
C GLY A 42 14.63 -6.97 7.63
N PHE A 43 14.86 -8.05 6.88
CA PHE A 43 13.80 -8.72 6.13
C PHE A 43 12.74 -9.35 7.06
N ALA A 44 13.16 -10.00 8.14
CA ALA A 44 12.24 -10.56 9.13
C ALA A 44 11.38 -9.48 9.81
N ALA A 45 11.97 -8.33 10.16
CA ALA A 45 11.25 -7.19 10.72
C ALA A 45 10.25 -6.61 9.71
N LEU A 46 10.62 -6.52 8.42
CA LEU A 46 9.72 -6.08 7.37
C LEU A 46 8.53 -7.04 7.18
N VAL A 47 8.78 -8.35 7.17
CA VAL A 47 7.71 -9.37 7.10
C VAL A 47 6.80 -9.27 8.32
N LEU A 48 7.36 -9.17 9.53
CA LEU A 48 6.57 -8.98 10.74
C LEU A 48 5.72 -7.71 10.66
N GLY A 49 6.29 -6.60 10.20
CA GLY A 49 5.57 -5.36 9.96
C GLY A 49 4.41 -5.52 8.97
N SER A 50 4.63 -6.26 7.87
CA SER A 50 3.56 -6.57 6.89
C SER A 50 2.44 -7.40 7.53
N VAL A 51 2.78 -8.41 8.33
CA VAL A 51 1.80 -9.25 9.03
C VAL A 51 0.99 -8.41 10.03
N LEU A 52 1.64 -7.57 10.83
CA LEU A 52 0.94 -6.67 11.77
C LEU A 52 0.01 -5.70 11.03
N LEU A 53 0.43 -5.20 9.87
CA LEU A 53 -0.36 -4.30 9.04
C LEU A 53 -1.56 -5.01 8.40
N HIS A 54 -1.39 -6.27 7.97
CA HIS A 54 -2.49 -7.13 7.54
C HIS A 54 -3.53 -7.28 8.64
N TRP A 55 -3.12 -7.66 9.87
CA TRP A 55 -4.02 -7.75 11.01
C TRP A 55 -4.70 -6.42 11.32
N ALA A 56 -3.96 -5.32 11.28
CA ALA A 56 -4.52 -3.99 11.51
C ALA A 56 -5.63 -3.67 10.49
N VAL A 57 -5.40 -3.87 9.19
CA VAL A 57 -6.40 -3.59 8.14
C VAL A 57 -7.58 -4.56 8.21
N SER A 58 -7.34 -5.84 8.50
CA SER A 58 -8.37 -6.87 8.66
C SER A 58 -9.30 -6.59 9.83
N LEU A 59 -8.78 -6.11 10.96
CA LEU A 59 -9.56 -5.91 12.19
C LEU A 59 -10.11 -4.48 12.33
N MET A 60 -9.65 -3.53 11.51
CA MET A 60 -10.10 -2.14 11.57
C MET A 60 -11.54 -1.99 11.07
N ASP A 61 -12.33 -1.18 11.78
CA ASP A 61 -13.63 -0.73 11.29
C ASP A 61 -13.44 0.03 9.96
N PRO A 62 -13.99 -0.46 8.83
CA PRO A 62 -13.86 0.20 7.54
C PRO A 62 -14.67 1.50 7.45
N GLY A 63 -15.51 1.79 8.45
CA GLY A 63 -16.46 2.88 8.47
C GLY A 63 -17.89 2.36 8.34
N PHE A 64 -18.28 1.39 9.16
CA PHE A 64 -19.65 0.94 9.20
C PHE A 64 -20.61 2.07 9.58
N VAL A 65 -21.73 2.15 8.86
CA VAL A 65 -22.80 3.10 9.15
C VAL A 65 -23.63 2.52 10.30
N PRO A 66 -23.76 3.23 11.43
CA PRO A 66 -24.59 2.81 12.56
C PRO A 66 -26.03 2.59 12.14
N GLN A 67 -26.66 1.53 12.65
CA GLN A 67 -28.08 1.28 12.42
C GLN A 67 -28.94 2.30 13.18
N ALA A 68 -30.14 2.59 12.65
CA ALA A 68 -31.02 3.69 13.05
C ALA A 68 -31.57 3.64 14.49
N GLY A 69 -31.01 2.82 15.38
CA GLY A 69 -31.36 2.74 16.80
C GLY A 69 -30.28 3.21 17.77
N VAL A 70 -29.15 3.75 17.31
CA VAL A 70 -27.96 4.00 18.17
C VAL A 70 -27.53 5.48 18.29
N SER A 71 -28.02 6.43 17.49
CA SER A 71 -27.41 7.78 17.57
C SER A 71 -28.24 8.91 16.97
N GLU A 72 -29.24 9.39 17.72
CA GLU A 72 -29.75 10.76 17.52
C GLU A 72 -28.62 11.80 17.70
N GLU A 73 -27.56 11.47 18.47
CA GLU A 73 -26.38 12.33 18.65
C GLU A 73 -25.42 12.40 17.44
N GLN A 74 -25.33 11.36 16.58
CA GLN A 74 -24.47 11.44 15.39
C GLN A 74 -25.13 12.17 14.22
N GLU A 75 -26.46 12.22 14.16
CA GLU A 75 -27.17 13.11 13.23
C GLU A 75 -26.90 14.58 13.56
N ALA A 76 -26.64 14.93 14.83
CA ALA A 76 -26.32 16.31 15.25
C ALA A 76 -24.92 16.80 14.82
N MET A 77 -23.99 15.89 14.51
CA MET A 77 -22.66 16.24 13.98
C MET A 77 -22.64 16.36 12.45
N ILE A 78 -23.75 16.00 11.78
CA ILE A 78 -23.95 16.18 10.35
C ILE A 78 -24.60 17.56 10.14
N PRO A 79 -23.84 18.58 9.72
CA PRO A 79 -24.39 19.86 9.29
C PRO A 79 -25.57 19.65 8.32
N PRO A 80 -26.67 20.40 8.49
CA PRO A 80 -27.93 20.13 7.81
C PRO A 80 -27.71 20.05 6.31
N LEU A 81 -28.08 18.91 5.72
CA LEU A 81 -28.05 18.76 4.27
C LEU A 81 -28.93 19.84 3.62
N PRO A 82 -28.55 20.36 2.44
CA PRO A 82 -29.46 21.10 1.59
C PRO A 82 -30.74 20.30 1.37
N LYS A 83 -31.91 20.95 1.41
CA LYS A 83 -33.25 20.31 1.32
C LYS A 83 -33.50 19.51 0.03
N THR A 84 -32.57 19.52 -0.93
CA THR A 84 -32.69 18.93 -2.26
C THR A 84 -32.13 17.51 -2.39
N VAL A 85 -31.47 16.97 -1.35
CA VAL A 85 -30.74 15.70 -1.46
C VAL A 85 -31.54 14.54 -0.87
N GLN A 86 -32.17 13.75 -1.73
CA GLN A 86 -32.76 12.48 -1.30
C GLN A 86 -31.67 11.40 -1.20
N LEU A 87 -31.09 11.26 -0.01
CA LEU A 87 -30.18 10.15 0.29
C LEU A 87 -30.92 8.81 0.13
N ARG A 88 -30.27 7.84 -0.51
CA ARG A 88 -30.83 6.49 -0.67
C ARG A 88 -30.95 5.82 0.69
N ARG A 89 -32.10 5.20 0.96
CA ARG A 89 -32.28 4.34 2.14
C ARG A 89 -31.86 2.91 1.80
N CYS A 90 -31.06 2.29 2.67
CA CYS A 90 -30.73 0.87 2.54
C CYS A 90 -31.92 0.02 3.02
N GLY A 91 -32.43 -0.88 2.18
CA GLY A 91 -33.52 -1.80 2.55
C GLY A 91 -33.11 -2.90 3.54
N TYR A 92 -31.82 -3.18 3.71
CA TYR A 92 -31.32 -4.20 4.65
C TYR A 92 -31.05 -3.61 6.03
N CYS A 93 -30.26 -2.54 6.08
CA CYS A 93 -29.88 -1.89 7.35
C CYS A 93 -30.91 -0.89 7.85
N MET A 94 -31.91 -0.52 7.03
CA MET A 94 -32.93 0.50 7.32
C MET A 94 -32.37 1.90 7.64
N VAL A 95 -31.13 2.19 7.25
CA VAL A 95 -30.45 3.49 7.42
C VAL A 95 -30.53 4.35 6.16
N LYS A 96 -30.51 5.68 6.31
CA LYS A 96 -30.16 6.59 5.23
C LYS A 96 -28.67 6.42 4.95
N GLN A 97 -28.32 6.01 3.73
CA GLN A 97 -26.93 5.82 3.35
C GLN A 97 -26.28 7.20 3.14
N PRO A 98 -25.20 7.53 3.85
CA PRO A 98 -24.35 8.65 3.47
C PRO A 98 -23.94 8.53 2.00
N MET A 99 -23.65 9.65 1.36
CA MET A 99 -23.15 9.66 -0.02
C MET A 99 -21.87 8.82 -0.10
N ARG A 100 -21.72 8.09 -1.22
CA ARG A 100 -20.68 7.07 -1.45
C ARG A 100 -20.73 5.84 -0.53
N ALA A 101 -21.70 5.72 0.37
CA ALA A 101 -21.89 4.50 1.16
C ALA A 101 -22.64 3.41 0.37
N ARG A 102 -22.35 2.14 0.70
CA ARG A 102 -23.01 0.96 0.09
C ARG A 102 -23.15 -0.16 1.11
N HIS A 103 -24.22 -0.93 0.99
CA HIS A 103 -24.42 -2.17 1.75
C HIS A 103 -23.54 -3.29 1.19
N CYS A 104 -22.66 -3.84 2.02
CA CYS A 104 -21.92 -5.07 1.72
C CYS A 104 -22.74 -6.27 2.18
N ARG A 105 -23.08 -7.17 1.25
CA ARG A 105 -23.83 -8.40 1.57
C ARG A 105 -23.01 -9.42 2.35
N VAL A 106 -21.67 -9.36 2.29
CA VAL A 106 -20.83 -10.28 3.06
C VAL A 106 -20.74 -9.79 4.51
N CYS A 107 -20.38 -8.52 4.71
CA CYS A 107 -20.29 -7.93 6.05
C CYS A 107 -21.66 -7.60 6.68
N GLN A 108 -22.76 -7.61 5.93
CA GLN A 108 -24.12 -7.26 6.40
C GLN A 108 -24.28 -5.84 6.98
N HIS A 109 -23.35 -4.94 6.64
CA HIS A 109 -23.37 -3.54 7.06
C HIS A 109 -23.28 -2.61 5.85
N CYS A 110 -23.84 -1.41 6.00
CA CYS A 110 -23.50 -0.29 5.13
C CYS A 110 -22.10 0.22 5.50
N VAL A 111 -21.23 0.44 4.51
CA VAL A 111 -19.87 0.93 4.69
C VAL A 111 -19.76 2.30 4.02
N ARG A 112 -19.23 3.29 4.73
CA ARG A 112 -18.96 4.63 4.20
C ARG A 112 -17.84 4.60 3.16
N ARG A 113 -17.97 5.42 2.11
CA ARG A 113 -17.05 5.44 0.95
C ARG A 113 -16.60 4.03 0.55
N PHE A 114 -17.58 3.17 0.29
CA PHE A 114 -17.33 1.74 0.05
C PHE A 114 -16.45 1.58 -1.19
N ASP A 115 -15.32 0.90 -1.04
CA ASP A 115 -14.45 0.56 -2.16
C ASP A 115 -14.77 -0.85 -2.67
N HIS A 116 -14.50 -1.86 -1.85
CA HIS A 116 -14.84 -3.25 -2.13
C HIS A 116 -14.91 -4.06 -0.84
N HIS A 117 -15.40 -5.30 -0.95
CA HIS A 117 -15.17 -6.32 0.07
C HIS A 117 -13.98 -7.15 -0.39
N CYS A 118 -12.97 -7.29 0.46
CA CYS A 118 -11.72 -7.94 0.11
C CYS A 118 -11.62 -9.28 0.86
N PRO A 119 -11.73 -10.43 0.15
CA PRO A 119 -11.59 -11.73 0.78
C PRO A 119 -10.21 -11.92 1.44
N TRP A 120 -9.16 -11.30 0.89
CA TRP A 120 -7.80 -11.46 1.39
C TRP A 120 -7.58 -10.90 2.81
N ILE A 121 -8.40 -9.95 3.24
CA ILE A 121 -8.36 -9.39 4.60
C ILE A 121 -9.62 -9.77 5.40
N GLU A 122 -10.53 -10.54 4.80
CA GLU A 122 -11.85 -10.89 5.36
C GLU A 122 -12.62 -9.69 5.91
N ASN A 123 -12.50 -8.54 5.23
CA ASN A 123 -13.10 -7.28 5.66
C ASN A 123 -13.41 -6.37 4.45
N CYS A 124 -14.26 -5.38 4.65
CA CYS A 124 -14.46 -4.31 3.68
C CYS A 124 -13.29 -3.33 3.66
N VAL A 125 -13.04 -2.75 2.50
CA VAL A 125 -12.21 -1.56 2.34
C VAL A 125 -13.17 -0.37 2.17
N GLY A 126 -13.08 0.58 3.07
CA GLY A 126 -13.98 1.73 3.19
C GLY A 126 -13.28 2.97 3.72
N GLU A 127 -14.05 4.03 4.00
CA GLU A 127 -13.52 5.35 4.34
C GLU A 127 -12.40 5.35 5.39
N LYS A 128 -12.54 4.56 6.46
CA LYS A 128 -11.60 4.59 7.60
C LYS A 128 -10.33 3.78 7.39
N ASN A 129 -10.39 2.64 6.68
CA ASN A 129 -9.25 1.73 6.54
C ASN A 129 -8.59 1.76 5.16
N HIS A 130 -9.18 2.43 4.16
CA HIS A 130 -8.65 2.47 2.79
C HIS A 130 -7.22 3.04 2.70
N PRO A 131 -6.82 4.11 3.41
CA PRO A 131 -5.43 4.58 3.38
C PRO A 131 -4.44 3.54 3.91
N LEU A 132 -4.82 2.84 5.00
CA LEU A 132 -4.01 1.78 5.59
C LEU A 132 -3.94 0.54 4.68
N PHE A 133 -5.02 0.22 3.97
CA PHE A 133 -5.04 -0.83 2.94
C PHE A 133 -4.06 -0.51 1.79
N VAL A 134 -3.99 0.73 1.31
CA VAL A 134 -3.02 1.12 0.27
C VAL A 134 -1.58 1.05 0.80
N ALA A 135 -1.34 1.49 2.04
CA ALA A 135 -0.05 1.34 2.70
C ALA A 135 0.35 -0.14 2.86
N TYR A 136 -0.61 -1.00 3.20
CA TYR A 136 -0.43 -2.46 3.25
C TYR A 136 0.02 -3.03 1.91
N LEU A 137 -0.64 -2.68 0.80
CA LEU A 137 -0.23 -3.10 -0.53
C LEU A 137 1.20 -2.65 -0.88
N ALA A 138 1.57 -1.42 -0.50
CA ALA A 138 2.92 -0.90 -0.71
C ALA A 138 3.98 -1.67 0.10
N VAL A 139 3.73 -1.94 1.39
CA VAL A 139 4.64 -2.74 2.22
C VAL A 139 4.75 -4.18 1.69
N GLN A 140 3.63 -4.77 1.26
CA GLN A 140 3.62 -6.11 0.67
C GLN A 140 4.45 -6.17 -0.61
N LEU A 141 4.38 -5.13 -1.46
CA LEU A 141 5.23 -5.03 -2.64
C LEU A 141 6.71 -4.97 -2.28
N VAL A 142 7.11 -4.21 -1.26
CA VAL A 142 8.51 -4.14 -0.80
C VAL A 142 8.99 -5.51 -0.28
N VAL A 143 8.15 -6.23 0.47
CA VAL A 143 8.45 -7.61 0.93
C VAL A 143 8.68 -8.53 -0.27
N LEU A 144 7.78 -8.50 -1.26
CA LEU A 144 7.86 -9.34 -2.44
C LEU A 144 9.11 -9.05 -3.28
N LEU A 145 9.44 -7.76 -3.51
CA LEU A 145 10.63 -7.36 -4.24
C LEU A 145 11.92 -7.82 -3.54
N TRP A 146 12.00 -7.68 -2.21
CA TRP A 146 13.15 -8.17 -1.46
C TRP A 146 13.22 -9.70 -1.50
N ALA A 147 12.09 -10.40 -1.36
CA ALA A 147 12.08 -11.86 -1.44
C ALA A 147 12.50 -12.38 -2.83
N VAL A 148 12.07 -11.72 -3.92
CA VAL A 148 12.53 -12.00 -5.30
C VAL A 148 14.04 -11.80 -5.40
N HIS A 149 14.58 -10.73 -4.83
CA HIS A 149 16.02 -10.47 -4.80
C HIS A 149 16.80 -11.56 -4.04
N ILE A 150 16.31 -11.98 -2.88
CA ILE A 150 16.92 -13.07 -2.08
C ILE A 150 16.89 -14.38 -2.88
N ALA A 151 15.73 -14.74 -3.43
CA ALA A 151 15.56 -15.96 -4.22
C ALA A 151 16.49 -15.99 -5.44
N TRP A 152 16.61 -14.86 -6.16
CA TRP A 152 17.55 -14.71 -7.27
C TRP A 152 19.00 -14.89 -6.83
N SER A 153 19.39 -14.26 -5.72
CA SER A 153 20.76 -14.33 -5.19
C SER A 153 21.16 -15.71 -4.67
N GLY A 154 20.17 -16.54 -4.31
CA GLY A 154 20.38 -17.91 -3.84
C GLY A 154 20.50 -18.95 -4.95
N LEU A 155 20.25 -18.58 -6.22
CA LEU A 155 20.41 -19.50 -7.34
C LEU A 155 21.89 -19.83 -7.54
N TYR A 156 22.20 -21.12 -7.39
CA TYR A 156 23.51 -21.66 -7.74
C TYR A 156 23.53 -21.93 -9.24
N PHE A 157 24.58 -21.59 -10.00
CA PHE A 157 24.67 -21.82 -11.45
C PHE A 157 25.77 -22.84 -11.78
N GLU A 158 25.40 -23.95 -12.43
CA GLU A 158 26.32 -25.02 -12.86
C GLU A 158 25.80 -25.64 -14.16
N GLY A 159 26.69 -26.04 -15.06
CA GLY A 159 26.36 -26.67 -16.35
C GLY A 159 26.00 -28.15 -16.28
N SER A 160 25.43 -28.63 -15.16
CA SER A 160 25.12 -30.05 -14.96
C SER A 160 23.68 -30.27 -14.46
N TRP A 161 23.12 -31.47 -14.64
CA TRP A 161 21.78 -31.82 -14.12
C TRP A 161 21.66 -31.70 -12.59
N LYS A 162 22.78 -31.65 -11.86
CA LYS A 162 22.78 -31.36 -10.43
C LYS A 162 22.24 -29.97 -10.15
N TRP A 163 22.47 -29.00 -11.04
CA TRP A 163 21.92 -27.66 -10.95
C TRP A 163 20.42 -27.66 -10.71
N LEU A 164 19.68 -28.40 -11.52
CA LEU A 164 18.22 -28.44 -11.43
C LEU A 164 17.78 -29.07 -10.11
N LYS A 165 18.43 -30.14 -9.65
CA LYS A 165 18.11 -30.78 -8.36
C LYS A 165 18.29 -29.83 -7.17
N HIS A 166 19.32 -28.97 -7.20
CA HIS A 166 19.57 -28.00 -6.13
C HIS A 166 18.63 -26.79 -6.20
N ASN A 167 18.28 -26.36 -7.41
CA ASN A 167 17.52 -25.13 -7.61
C ASN A 167 16.00 -25.33 -7.80
N ILE A 168 15.48 -26.55 -8.01
CA ILE A 168 14.08 -26.74 -8.42
C ILE A 168 13.08 -26.09 -7.46
N PHE A 169 13.26 -26.25 -6.14
CA PHE A 169 12.40 -25.60 -5.15
C PHE A 169 12.55 -24.08 -5.15
N LEU A 170 13.80 -23.58 -5.27
CA LEU A 170 14.07 -22.14 -5.37
C LEU A 170 13.46 -21.52 -6.63
N LEU A 171 13.50 -22.22 -7.76
CA LEU A 171 12.90 -21.78 -9.02
C LEU A 171 11.38 -21.74 -8.94
N LEU A 172 10.76 -22.77 -8.36
CA LEU A 172 9.30 -22.79 -8.13
C LEU A 172 8.86 -21.64 -7.23
N SER A 173 9.57 -21.43 -6.11
CA SER A 173 9.32 -20.29 -5.23
C SER A 173 9.58 -18.96 -5.95
N PHE A 174 10.67 -18.83 -6.70
CA PHE A 174 10.99 -17.61 -7.45
C PHE A 174 9.89 -17.25 -8.45
N VAL A 175 9.43 -18.21 -9.26
CA VAL A 175 8.33 -18.00 -10.22
C VAL A 175 7.06 -17.57 -9.49
N LEU A 176 6.71 -18.24 -8.39
CA LEU A 176 5.54 -17.87 -7.59
C LEU A 176 5.64 -16.43 -7.04
N MET A 177 6.81 -16.04 -6.52
CA MET A 177 7.04 -14.70 -6.00
C MET A 177 7.00 -13.64 -7.10
N VAL A 178 7.50 -13.93 -8.31
CA VAL A 178 7.38 -13.05 -9.46
C VAL A 178 5.92 -12.83 -9.84
N ILE A 179 5.11 -13.90 -9.89
CA ILE A 179 3.66 -13.80 -10.18
C ILE A 179 2.97 -12.91 -9.14
N PHE A 180 3.18 -13.16 -7.84
CA PHE A 180 2.60 -12.32 -6.78
C PHE A 180 3.10 -10.88 -6.83
N THR A 181 4.36 -10.65 -7.20
CA THR A 181 4.91 -9.30 -7.38
C THR A 181 4.19 -8.55 -8.48
N VAL A 182 3.97 -9.18 -9.65
CA VAL A 182 3.23 -8.57 -10.76
C VAL A 182 1.81 -8.22 -10.33
N VAL A 183 1.10 -9.14 -9.66
CA VAL A 183 -0.25 -8.89 -9.14
C VAL A 183 -0.25 -7.73 -8.14
N ALA A 184 0.71 -7.69 -7.20
CA ALA A 184 0.82 -6.62 -6.22
C ALA A 184 1.11 -5.25 -6.86
N VAL A 185 1.96 -5.19 -7.89
CA VAL A 185 2.22 -3.97 -8.67
C VAL A 185 0.94 -3.47 -9.33
N LEU A 186 0.20 -4.35 -10.01
CA LEU A 186 -1.04 -3.99 -10.72
C LEU A 186 -2.13 -3.51 -9.75
N LEU A 187 -2.29 -4.19 -8.60
CA LEU A 187 -3.23 -3.79 -7.55
C LEU A 187 -2.84 -2.43 -6.95
N LEU A 188 -1.57 -2.24 -6.58
CA LEU A 188 -1.13 -0.97 -6.01
C LEU A 188 -1.28 0.18 -7.01
N ALA A 189 -0.87 -0.03 -8.27
CA ALA A 189 -0.98 0.98 -9.32
C ALA A 189 -2.45 1.36 -9.60
N SER A 190 -3.36 0.39 -9.67
CA SER A 190 -4.78 0.67 -9.89
C SER A 190 -5.40 1.43 -8.72
N HIS A 191 -5.10 1.05 -7.47
CA HIS A 191 -5.58 1.79 -6.30
C HIS A 191 -4.99 3.20 -6.23
N LEU A 192 -3.69 3.39 -6.52
CA LEU A 192 -3.09 4.73 -6.56
C LEU A 192 -3.71 5.61 -7.65
N TYR A 193 -4.00 5.05 -8.83
CA TYR A 193 -4.73 5.76 -9.89
C TYR A 193 -6.14 6.17 -9.43
N LEU A 194 -6.90 5.25 -8.85
CA LEU A 194 -8.24 5.54 -8.34
C LEU A 194 -8.22 6.59 -7.23
N VAL A 195 -7.25 6.52 -6.31
CA VAL A 195 -7.02 7.53 -5.28
C VAL A 195 -6.67 8.89 -5.90
N SER A 196 -5.81 8.93 -6.93
CA SER A 196 -5.45 10.18 -7.60
C SER A 196 -6.64 10.85 -8.27
N CYS A 197 -7.66 10.08 -8.67
CA CYS A 197 -8.90 10.57 -9.24
C CYS A 197 -10.03 10.65 -8.21
N ASN A 198 -9.77 10.50 -6.91
CA ASN A 198 -10.77 10.39 -5.82
C ASN A 198 -11.98 9.50 -6.17
N THR A 199 -11.73 8.39 -6.83
CA THR A 199 -12.72 7.40 -7.25
C THR A 199 -12.49 6.13 -6.48
N THR A 200 -13.54 5.44 -6.07
CA THR A 200 -13.47 4.10 -5.49
C THR A 200 -13.54 3.04 -6.58
N THR A 201 -13.04 1.83 -6.31
CA THR A 201 -13.18 0.68 -7.21
C THR A 201 -14.65 0.42 -7.56
N TRP A 202 -15.56 0.55 -6.58
CA TRP A 202 -16.99 0.43 -6.79
C TRP A 202 -17.52 1.50 -7.77
N GLU A 203 -17.15 2.76 -7.60
CA GLU A 203 -17.56 3.85 -8.49
C GLU A 203 -17.04 3.65 -9.91
N PHE A 204 -15.79 3.23 -10.05
CA PHE A 204 -15.18 2.92 -11.34
C PHE A 204 -15.91 1.76 -12.05
N MET A 205 -16.12 0.64 -11.35
CA MET A 205 -16.69 -0.58 -11.94
C MET A 205 -18.21 -0.50 -12.15
N SER A 206 -18.91 0.37 -11.43
CA SER A 206 -20.38 0.38 -11.37
C SER A 206 -21.00 1.75 -11.60
N ARG A 207 -20.28 2.65 -12.27
CA ARG A 207 -20.68 4.05 -12.53
C ARG A 207 -22.13 4.20 -12.96
N HIS A 208 -22.57 3.44 -13.96
CA HIS A 208 -23.93 3.49 -14.51
C HIS A 208 -25.06 3.12 -13.50
N ARG A 209 -24.72 2.41 -12.41
CA ARG A 209 -25.65 1.99 -11.35
C ARG A 209 -25.74 3.00 -10.20
N ILE A 210 -24.91 4.04 -10.23
CA ILE A 210 -24.77 4.99 -9.12
C ILE A 210 -25.49 6.28 -9.49
N SER A 211 -26.52 6.62 -8.71
CA SER A 211 -27.44 7.72 -9.01
C SER A 211 -26.74 9.08 -9.10
N TYR A 212 -25.78 9.36 -8.22
CA TYR A 212 -25.03 10.62 -8.21
C TYR A 212 -23.93 10.71 -9.28
N LEU A 213 -23.60 9.60 -9.97
CA LEU A 213 -22.66 9.60 -11.10
C LEU A 213 -23.37 9.44 -12.46
N ARG A 214 -24.67 9.13 -12.46
CA ARG A 214 -25.43 8.91 -13.69
C ARG A 214 -25.53 10.16 -14.56
N HIS A 215 -25.61 11.33 -13.94
CA HIS A 215 -25.75 12.62 -14.64
C HIS A 215 -24.40 13.34 -14.86
N CYS A 216 -23.31 12.81 -14.29
CA CYS A 216 -21.96 13.33 -14.47
C CYS A 216 -21.27 12.50 -15.56
N GLU A 217 -21.60 12.77 -16.83
CA GLU A 217 -21.09 12.02 -17.98
C GLU A 217 -19.58 12.23 -18.20
N THR A 218 -19.07 13.43 -17.91
CA THR A 218 -17.68 13.82 -18.24
C THR A 218 -16.77 14.02 -17.02
N GLU A 219 -17.27 14.56 -15.92
CA GLU A 219 -16.43 14.98 -14.79
C GLU A 219 -16.72 14.18 -13.51
N ASN A 220 -15.69 13.93 -12.71
CA ASN A 220 -15.86 13.30 -11.40
C ASN A 220 -16.07 14.39 -10.34
N PRO A 221 -17.27 14.49 -9.72
CA PRO A 221 -17.60 15.54 -8.74
C PRO A 221 -16.84 15.44 -7.41
N PHE A 222 -15.95 14.46 -7.28
CA PHE A 222 -15.08 14.31 -6.12
C PHE A 222 -13.61 14.57 -6.45
N ASP A 223 -13.26 14.75 -7.73
CA ASP A 223 -11.88 15.01 -8.12
C ASP A 223 -11.53 16.48 -7.87
N GLN A 224 -10.53 16.73 -7.03
CA GLN A 224 -10.06 18.08 -6.69
C GLN A 224 -8.61 18.32 -7.15
N GLY A 225 -8.15 17.50 -8.10
CA GLY A 225 -6.78 17.47 -8.57
C GLY A 225 -5.87 16.53 -7.76
N LEU A 226 -4.86 16.00 -8.45
CA LEU A 226 -3.94 14.95 -7.96
C LEU A 226 -3.43 15.20 -6.54
N VAL A 227 -2.84 16.37 -6.29
CA VAL A 227 -2.19 16.69 -5.00
C VAL A 227 -3.22 16.74 -3.86
N ARG A 228 -4.35 17.41 -4.09
CA ARG A 228 -5.40 17.56 -3.09
C ARG A 228 -6.10 16.24 -2.80
N ASN A 229 -6.30 15.41 -3.82
CA ASN A 229 -6.87 14.06 -3.66
C ASN A 229 -5.95 13.17 -2.82
N LEU A 230 -4.65 13.12 -3.15
CA LEU A 230 -3.67 12.35 -2.38
C LEU A 230 -3.56 12.85 -0.94
N TRP A 231 -3.44 14.17 -0.74
CA TRP A 231 -3.37 14.76 0.60
C TRP A 231 -4.62 14.42 1.43
N ARG A 232 -5.82 14.63 0.87
CA ARG A 232 -7.07 14.31 1.58
C ARG A 232 -7.17 12.81 1.86
N PHE A 233 -6.74 11.95 0.95
CA PHE A 233 -6.82 10.51 1.16
C PHE A 233 -5.87 10.02 2.27
N PHE A 234 -4.61 10.45 2.27
CA PHE A 234 -3.62 9.95 3.24
C PHE A 234 -3.56 10.72 4.56
N CYS A 235 -3.99 11.99 4.60
CA CYS A 235 -3.81 12.87 5.75
C CYS A 235 -5.13 13.25 6.47
N THR A 236 -6.30 12.87 5.94
CA THR A 236 -7.57 13.16 6.63
C THR A 236 -7.86 12.10 7.69
N CYS A 237 -7.92 12.52 8.96
CA CYS A 237 -8.19 11.62 10.09
C CYS A 237 -9.65 11.59 10.53
N HIS A 238 -10.53 12.36 9.87
CA HIS A 238 -11.96 12.46 10.21
C HIS A 238 -12.84 12.00 9.05
N LEU A 239 -14.10 11.67 9.34
CA LEU A 239 -15.07 11.28 8.32
C LEU A 239 -15.44 12.49 7.44
N VAL A 240 -15.46 12.29 6.12
CA VAL A 240 -15.78 13.35 5.17
C VAL A 240 -17.29 13.37 4.92
N ALA A 241 -17.86 14.58 4.96
CA ALA A 241 -19.23 14.83 4.51
C ALA A 241 -19.25 14.96 2.98
N TRP A 242 -19.25 13.83 2.26
CA TRP A 242 -19.18 13.76 0.80
C TRP A 242 -20.31 14.53 0.11
N GLU A 243 -21.47 14.67 0.77
CA GLU A 243 -22.59 15.47 0.31
C GLU A 243 -22.19 16.93 0.13
N LYS A 244 -21.49 17.53 1.11
CA LYS A 244 -21.04 18.92 0.99
C LYS A 244 -20.11 19.13 -0.18
N MET A 245 -19.21 18.16 -0.40
CA MET A 245 -18.25 18.22 -1.49
C MET A 245 -18.94 18.17 -2.85
N TYR A 246 -19.97 17.33 -2.99
CA TYR A 246 -20.77 17.24 -4.20
C TYR A 246 -21.53 18.53 -4.53
N PHE A 247 -22.12 19.21 -3.53
CA PHE A 247 -22.93 20.42 -3.77
C PHE A 247 -22.16 21.74 -3.80
N GLN A 248 -20.93 21.79 -3.25
CA GLN A 248 -20.08 22.99 -3.37
C GLN A 248 -19.75 23.31 -4.83
N GLU A 249 -19.63 22.30 -5.68
CA GLU A 249 -19.33 22.45 -7.11
C GLU A 249 -20.54 22.94 -7.92
N ASP A 250 -21.77 22.57 -7.53
CA ASP A 250 -23.02 23.07 -8.14
C ASP A 250 -23.32 24.55 -7.81
N SER A 251 -22.61 25.15 -6.84
CA SER A 251 -22.89 26.51 -6.33
C SER A 251 -21.81 27.54 -6.64
N ASP A 252 -20.73 27.14 -7.31
CA ASP A 252 -19.76 28.10 -7.88
C ASP A 252 -20.37 28.72 -9.15
N PRO A 253 -20.59 30.05 -9.20
CA PRO A 253 -21.10 30.70 -10.40
C PRO A 253 -20.03 30.65 -11.50
N VAL A 254 -20.42 30.14 -12.67
CA VAL A 254 -19.68 30.29 -13.94
C VAL A 254 -19.54 31.77 -14.31
#